data_AF-M0DCG0-F1
#
_entry.id   AF-M0DCG0-F1
#
_cell.length_a   1.000
_cell.length_b   1.000
_cell.length_c   1.000
_cell.angle_alpha   90.00
_cell.angle_beta   90.00
_cell.angle_gamma   90.00
#
_symmetry.space_group_name_H-M   'P 1'
#
loop_
_entity.id
_entity.type
_entity.pdbx_description
1 polymer ?
#
loop_
_entity_poly.entity_id
_entity_poly.type
_entity_poly.pdbx_seq_one_letter_code
_entity_poly.pdbx_strand_id
1 'polypeptide(L)'
;MPREFISEYGLDPGDYVQHLVDTFCERCPKFTEQPVEEAIFVDDGPVDYLVWFALKDYETHTFFYHDDAPDREVLQRFIFLSPSREEISKFKLFLRTQYGVYRELEIARLLELPDVYQPQLGERPRANFGVCYEPEDDQIVSGISGTPQIREQEIFEDIDKIVPDKTLEKFISQTVRTVNTRIEEDADRHTITADIREELETDPDFRQETTNPLPKGIHPKYTGEPAELWQKPASKVGYMDGAQGFLQIWIPVDEDDIALVSATAGDYDREAIVDTIREEFQSTIV
;
A
#
# COMPACT_ATOMS: atom_id res chain seq x y z
N MET A 1 8.34 12.73 -5.48
CA MET A 1 8.41 11.25 -5.51
C MET A 1 7.49 10.76 -6.62
N PRO A 2 7.76 9.60 -7.26
CA PRO A 2 6.91 9.09 -8.34
C PRO A 2 5.49 8.81 -7.83
N ARG A 3 4.49 9.09 -8.66
CA ARG A 3 3.08 8.74 -8.44
C ARG A 3 2.92 7.26 -8.79
N GLU A 4 2.38 6.47 -7.86
CA GLU A 4 2.10 5.04 -8.07
C GLU A 4 0.59 4.82 -8.11
N PHE A 5 0.10 4.16 -9.16
CA PHE A 5 -1.31 3.81 -9.32
C PHE A 5 -1.57 2.45 -8.67
N ILE A 6 -2.47 2.38 -7.69
CA ILE A 6 -2.70 1.14 -6.94
C ILE A 6 -3.51 0.15 -7.77
N SER A 7 -4.41 0.63 -8.63
CA SER A 7 -5.19 -0.23 -9.53
C SER A 7 -4.34 -1.09 -10.44
N GLU A 8 -3.13 -0.66 -10.80
CA GLU A 8 -2.18 -1.48 -11.57
C GLU A 8 -1.82 -2.77 -10.82
N TYR A 9 -1.88 -2.75 -9.49
CA TYR A 9 -1.57 -3.88 -8.62
C TYR A 9 -2.80 -4.70 -8.23
N GLY A 10 -4.02 -4.31 -8.61
CA GLY A 10 -5.27 -5.02 -8.25
C GLY A 10 -5.50 -5.21 -6.73
N LEU A 11 -4.73 -4.50 -5.90
CA LEU A 11 -4.75 -4.56 -4.45
C LEU A 11 -5.80 -3.59 -3.88
N ASP A 12 -6.29 -3.91 -2.68
CA ASP A 12 -6.99 -2.90 -1.89
C ASP A 12 -5.98 -1.82 -1.46
N PRO A 13 -6.30 -0.52 -1.61
CA PRO A 13 -5.42 0.57 -1.19
C PRO A 13 -5.00 0.49 0.28
N GLY A 14 -5.88 0.00 1.15
CA GLY A 14 -5.58 -0.20 2.56
C GLY A 14 -4.52 -1.28 2.78
N ASP A 15 -4.61 -2.37 2.03
CA ASP A 15 -3.64 -3.48 2.08
C ASP A 15 -2.27 -3.03 1.57
N TYR A 16 -2.21 -2.29 0.45
CA TYR A 16 -0.94 -1.75 -0.05
C TYR A 16 -0.27 -0.80 0.96
N VAL A 17 -1.05 0.12 1.53
CA VAL A 17 -0.57 1.04 2.57
C VAL A 17 -0.08 0.27 3.80
N GLN A 18 -0.77 -0.81 4.19
CA GLN A 18 -0.35 -1.65 5.29
C GLN A 18 0.96 -2.40 4.97
N HIS A 19 1.10 -2.99 3.77
CA HIS A 19 2.34 -3.63 3.34
C HIS A 19 3.54 -2.67 3.36
N LEU A 20 3.33 -1.42 2.95
CA LEU A 20 4.34 -0.36 3.11
C LEU A 20 4.70 -0.17 4.58
N VAL A 21 3.72 0.08 5.45
CA VAL A 21 3.94 0.28 6.89
C VAL A 21 4.71 -0.87 7.53
N ASP A 22 4.29 -2.11 7.25
CA ASP A 22 4.89 -3.31 7.79
C ASP A 22 6.35 -3.45 7.33
N THR A 23 6.60 -3.22 6.04
CA THR A 23 7.96 -3.32 5.46
C THR A 23 8.88 -2.21 5.99
N PHE A 24 8.36 -1.00 6.22
CA PHE A 24 9.11 0.07 6.88
C PHE A 24 9.55 -0.34 8.30
N CYS A 25 8.62 -0.88 9.08
CA CYS A 25 8.88 -1.33 10.44
C CYS A 25 9.80 -2.55 10.50
N GLU A 26 9.69 -3.48 9.54
CA GLU A 26 10.58 -4.62 9.38
C GLU A 26 12.02 -4.18 9.11
N ARG A 27 12.21 -3.30 8.10
CA ARG A 27 13.53 -2.86 7.67
C ARG A 27 14.18 -1.89 8.67
N CYS A 28 13.39 -1.11 9.39
CA CYS A 28 13.87 -0.22 10.44
C CYS A 28 12.94 -0.26 11.67
N PRO A 29 13.20 -1.16 12.64
CA PRO A 29 12.35 -1.38 13.82
C PRO A 29 12.25 -0.20 14.80
N LYS A 30 12.91 0.92 14.50
CA LYS A 30 12.82 2.16 15.28
C LYS A 30 11.66 3.04 14.84
N PHE A 31 11.08 2.79 13.67
CA PHE A 31 9.81 3.41 13.30
C PHE A 31 8.70 2.91 14.21
N THR A 32 7.78 3.82 14.52
CA THR A 32 6.58 3.52 15.28
C THR A 32 5.39 4.11 14.55
N GLU A 33 4.36 3.31 14.33
CA GLU A 33 3.11 3.81 13.76
C GLU A 33 2.40 4.71 14.77
N GLN A 34 1.96 5.88 14.30
CA GLN A 34 1.17 6.82 15.06
C GLN A 34 -0.28 6.78 14.60
N PRO A 35 -1.25 6.78 15.53
CA PRO A 35 -2.67 6.86 15.16
C PRO A 35 -2.95 8.22 14.50
N VAL A 36 -3.49 8.16 13.28
CA VAL A 36 -3.97 9.33 12.54
C VAL A 36 -5.46 9.47 12.81
N GLU A 37 -5.86 10.61 13.35
CA GLU A 37 -7.29 10.92 13.59
C GLU A 37 -7.98 11.42 12.34
N GLU A 38 -7.26 12.24 11.58
CA GLU A 38 -7.75 12.86 10.37
C GLU A 38 -6.58 13.20 9.47
N ALA A 39 -6.74 12.94 8.17
CA ALA A 39 -5.81 13.37 7.16
C ALA A 39 -6.55 14.17 6.08
N ILE A 40 -5.95 15.27 5.65
CA ILE A 40 -6.51 16.17 4.65
C ILE A 40 -5.49 16.34 3.53
N PHE A 41 -5.89 15.99 2.30
CA PHE A 41 -5.14 16.27 1.09
C PHE A 41 -5.69 17.53 0.41
N VAL A 42 -4.78 18.39 -0.05
CA VAL A 42 -5.09 19.55 -0.86
C VAL A 42 -4.09 19.69 -2.00
N ASP A 43 -4.56 20.16 -3.16
CA ASP A 43 -3.79 20.34 -4.39
C ASP A 43 -4.32 21.57 -5.15
N ASP A 44 -3.56 22.05 -6.13
CA ASP A 44 -3.86 23.23 -6.95
C ASP A 44 -4.03 24.50 -6.09
N GLY A 45 -2.97 24.86 -5.35
CA GLY A 45 -3.00 25.99 -4.42
C GLY A 45 -1.65 26.67 -4.19
N PRO A 46 -1.48 27.35 -3.03
CA PRO A 46 -0.28 28.10 -2.69
C PRO A 46 1.02 27.28 -2.60
N VAL A 47 0.89 25.96 -2.43
CA VAL A 47 1.93 24.95 -2.70
C VAL A 47 1.30 23.91 -3.60
N ASP A 48 2.08 23.20 -4.43
CA ASP A 48 1.53 22.26 -5.42
C ASP A 48 0.58 21.28 -4.75
N TYR A 49 1.04 20.48 -3.79
CA TYR A 49 0.14 19.73 -2.91
C TYR A 49 0.64 19.65 -1.46
N LEU A 50 -0.29 19.39 -0.54
CA LEU A 50 -0.03 19.21 0.88
C LEU A 50 -0.94 18.14 1.48
N VAL A 51 -0.38 17.32 2.37
CA VAL A 51 -1.14 16.43 3.24
C VAL A 51 -0.93 16.85 4.69
N TRP A 52 -2.02 17.15 5.38
CA TRP A 52 -2.04 17.51 6.78
C TRP A 52 -2.62 16.39 7.62
N PHE A 53 -2.05 16.14 8.81
CA PHE A 53 -2.45 15.07 9.72
C PHE A 53 -2.79 15.64 11.11
N ALA A 54 -3.97 15.30 11.64
CA ALA A 54 -4.33 15.49 13.03
C ALA A 54 -3.85 14.30 13.89
N LEU A 55 -3.25 14.63 15.03
CA LEU A 55 -2.69 13.65 15.96
C LEU A 55 -3.05 14.05 17.41
N LYS A 56 -3.28 13.06 18.27
CA LYS A 56 -3.47 13.22 19.73
C LYS A 56 -4.62 14.18 20.08
N ASP A 57 -5.84 13.85 19.74
CA ASP A 57 -7.07 14.62 19.91
C ASP A 57 -6.96 16.07 19.39
N TYR A 58 -6.33 16.26 18.23
CA TYR A 58 -6.00 17.57 17.64
C TYR A 58 -5.03 18.43 18.47
N GLU A 59 -4.33 17.88 19.47
CA GLU A 59 -3.32 18.62 20.23
C GLU A 59 -2.04 18.86 19.41
N THR A 60 -1.77 17.97 18.45
CA THR A 60 -0.59 18.03 17.60
C THR A 60 -0.96 17.79 16.14
N HIS A 61 -0.12 18.27 15.25
CA HIS A 61 -0.25 18.01 13.82
C HIS A 61 1.12 17.81 13.19
N THR A 62 1.11 17.21 12.01
CA THR A 62 2.24 17.28 11.09
C THR A 62 1.69 17.42 9.68
N PHE A 63 2.54 17.85 8.75
CA PHE A 63 2.18 17.88 7.34
C PHE A 63 3.42 17.65 6.50
N PHE A 64 3.24 17.06 5.33
CA PHE A 64 4.24 17.08 4.28
C PHE A 64 3.64 17.77 3.05
N TYR A 65 4.50 18.29 2.19
CA TYR A 65 4.10 18.99 0.99
C TYR A 65 5.07 18.69 -0.14
N HIS A 66 4.64 18.98 -1.36
CA HIS A 66 5.48 19.00 -2.54
C HIS A 66 5.29 20.34 -3.24
N ASP A 67 6.40 20.97 -3.56
CA ASP A 67 6.49 22.22 -4.31
C ASP A 67 7.96 22.42 -4.70
N ASP A 68 8.24 22.71 -5.97
CA ASP A 68 9.59 22.98 -6.46
C ASP A 68 10.15 24.35 -5.97
N ALA A 69 9.26 25.30 -5.68
CA ALA A 69 9.61 26.66 -5.30
C ALA A 69 8.61 27.26 -4.28
N PRO A 70 8.48 26.67 -3.08
CA PRO A 70 7.45 27.05 -2.13
C PRO A 70 7.63 28.47 -1.59
N ASP A 71 6.53 29.19 -1.44
CA ASP A 71 6.50 30.47 -0.75
C ASP A 71 6.78 30.24 0.75
N ARG A 72 7.88 30.82 1.23
CA ARG A 72 8.30 30.71 2.64
C ARG A 72 7.28 31.26 3.61
N GLU A 73 6.55 32.32 3.26
CA GLU A 73 5.51 32.88 4.13
C GLU A 73 4.32 31.93 4.24
N VAL A 74 3.97 31.25 3.15
CA VAL A 74 2.93 30.23 3.11
C VAL A 74 3.32 29.03 3.97
N LEU A 75 4.53 28.50 3.79
CA LEU A 75 5.04 27.40 4.62
C LEU A 75 5.08 27.78 6.10
N GLN A 76 5.54 28.99 6.43
CA GLN A 76 5.52 29.46 7.82
C GLN A 76 4.12 29.46 8.42
N ARG A 77 3.09 29.85 7.65
CA ARG A 77 1.70 29.77 8.14
C ARG A 77 1.33 28.33 8.49
N PHE A 78 1.62 27.36 7.63
CA PHE A 78 1.32 25.96 7.92
C PHE A 78 2.09 25.42 9.13
N ILE A 79 3.36 25.79 9.31
CA ILE A 79 4.17 25.41 10.48
C ILE A 79 3.54 25.82 11.81
N PHE A 80 2.86 26.96 11.85
CA PHE A 80 2.26 27.49 13.06
C PHE A 80 0.77 27.15 13.23
N LEU A 81 0.15 26.51 12.23
CA LEU A 81 -1.27 26.17 12.24
C LEU A 81 -1.50 24.76 12.79
N SER A 82 -1.59 24.66 14.12
CA SER A 82 -2.17 23.50 14.81
C SER A 82 -3.60 23.81 15.23
N PRO A 83 -4.62 23.64 14.35
CA PRO A 83 -5.99 23.91 14.73
C PRO A 83 -6.39 23.01 15.90
N SER A 84 -6.91 23.62 16.97
CA SER A 84 -7.60 22.86 18.00
C SER A 84 -8.86 22.19 17.43
N ARG A 85 -9.44 21.25 18.19
CA ARG A 85 -10.73 20.62 17.84
C ARG A 85 -11.86 21.62 17.57
N GLU A 86 -11.83 22.81 18.19
CA GLU A 86 -12.83 23.87 17.95
C GLU A 86 -12.54 24.67 16.66
N GLU A 87 -11.27 24.73 16.25
CA GLU A 87 -10.81 25.53 15.12
C GLU A 87 -10.71 24.72 13.81
N ILE A 88 -10.73 23.38 13.88
CA ILE A 88 -10.59 22.51 12.71
C ILE A 88 -11.61 22.83 11.61
N SER A 89 -12.85 23.14 11.97
CA SER A 89 -13.88 23.52 10.99
C SER A 89 -13.50 24.78 10.19
N LYS A 90 -12.83 25.75 10.83
CA LYS A 90 -12.35 26.96 10.17
C LYS A 90 -11.11 26.67 9.32
N PHE A 91 -10.23 25.80 9.78
CA PHE A 91 -9.05 25.36 9.03
C PHE A 91 -9.45 24.63 7.74
N LYS A 92 -10.38 23.68 7.84
CA LYS A 92 -10.96 22.99 6.67
C LYS A 92 -11.58 23.96 5.67
N LEU A 93 -12.33 24.96 6.16
CA LEU A 93 -12.90 26.00 5.29
C LEU A 93 -11.81 26.83 4.59
N PHE A 94 -10.76 27.19 5.33
CA PHE A 94 -9.61 27.89 4.77
C PHE A 94 -8.95 27.08 3.65
N LEU A 95 -8.66 25.80 3.89
CA LEU A 95 -8.11 24.89 2.89
C LEU A 95 -8.99 24.81 1.63
N ARG A 96 -10.29 24.57 1.78
CA ARG A 96 -11.26 24.55 0.66
C ARG A 96 -11.36 25.86 -0.12
N THR A 97 -10.96 26.98 0.48
CA THR A 97 -11.00 28.29 -0.17
C THR A 97 -9.70 28.62 -0.90
N GLN A 98 -8.58 28.06 -0.44
CA GLN A 98 -7.25 28.35 -1.00
C GLN A 98 -6.80 27.35 -2.06
N TYR A 99 -7.33 26.13 -2.04
CA TYR A 99 -6.94 25.04 -2.93
C TYR A 99 -8.07 24.66 -3.87
N GLY A 100 -7.72 24.33 -5.12
CA GLY A 100 -8.65 23.80 -6.11
C GLY A 100 -9.16 22.40 -5.76
N VAL A 101 -8.34 21.61 -5.08
CA VAL A 101 -8.66 20.26 -4.60
C VAL A 101 -8.64 20.22 -3.08
N TYR A 102 -9.63 19.55 -2.49
CA TYR A 102 -9.72 19.28 -1.06
C TYR A 102 -10.33 17.91 -0.82
N ARG A 103 -9.64 17.05 -0.09
CA ARG A 103 -10.12 15.70 0.24
C ARG A 103 -9.79 15.36 1.68
N GLU A 104 -10.75 14.73 2.36
CA GLU A 104 -10.52 14.09 3.65
C GLU A 104 -10.22 12.63 3.35
N LEU A 105 -9.06 12.15 3.81
CA LEU A 105 -8.54 10.83 3.43
C LEU A 105 -8.94 9.80 4.49
N GLU A 106 -9.55 8.70 4.04
CA GLU A 106 -9.92 7.58 4.91
C GLU A 106 -8.74 6.63 5.18
N ILE A 107 -7.84 6.50 4.19
CA ILE A 107 -6.67 5.64 4.27
C ILE A 107 -5.44 6.54 4.35
N ALA A 108 -4.99 6.74 5.58
CA ALA A 108 -3.79 7.49 5.91
C ALA A 108 -3.06 6.81 7.06
N ARG A 109 -1.73 6.75 6.95
CA ARG A 109 -0.84 6.19 7.98
C ARG A 109 0.34 7.12 8.17
N LEU A 110 0.80 7.20 9.41
CA LEU A 110 1.95 8.00 9.80
C LEU A 110 2.92 7.15 10.60
N LEU A 111 4.16 7.09 10.15
CA LEU A 111 5.26 6.47 10.86
C LEU A 111 6.17 7.54 11.45
N GLU A 112 6.52 7.39 12.71
CA GLU A 112 7.42 8.28 13.43
C GLU A 112 8.75 7.58 13.70
N LEU A 113 9.85 8.27 13.38
CA LEU A 113 11.20 7.90 13.79
C LEU A 113 11.79 8.98 14.69
N PRO A 114 11.99 8.69 15.99
CA PRO A 114 12.56 9.66 16.91
C PRO A 114 14.03 9.96 16.60
N ASP A 115 14.39 11.23 16.59
CA ASP A 115 15.77 11.69 16.49
C ASP A 115 16.49 11.46 17.83
N VAL A 116 17.51 10.60 17.81
CA VAL A 116 18.25 10.24 19.02
C VAL A 116 19.44 11.15 19.31
N TYR A 117 19.86 11.99 18.37
CA TYR A 117 21.05 12.82 18.45
C TYR A 117 20.74 14.25 18.92
N GLN A 118 19.50 14.71 18.71
CA GLN A 118 19.08 16.04 19.13
C GLN A 118 18.71 16.11 20.62
N PRO A 119 19.04 17.22 21.31
CA PRO A 119 18.67 17.41 22.70
C PRO A 119 17.15 17.57 22.84
N GLN A 120 16.60 17.00 23.92
CA GLN A 120 15.19 17.10 24.25
C GLN A 120 14.89 18.45 24.89
N LEU A 121 14.12 19.29 24.19
CA LEU A 121 13.50 20.50 24.70
C LEU A 121 11.99 20.38 24.46
N GLY A 122 11.29 19.66 25.35
CA GLY A 122 9.88 19.32 25.17
C GLY A 122 9.70 17.94 24.50
N GLU A 123 8.77 17.82 23.55
CA GLU A 123 8.64 16.60 22.75
C GLU A 123 9.93 16.33 21.95
N ARG A 124 10.27 15.05 21.77
CA ARG A 124 11.49 14.67 21.06
C ARG A 124 11.36 15.04 19.58
N PRO A 125 12.40 15.66 18.97
CA PRO A 125 12.44 15.83 17.53
C PRO A 125 12.35 14.48 16.81
N ARG A 126 11.73 14.48 15.64
CA ARG A 126 11.35 13.25 14.94
C ARG A 126 11.19 13.51 13.46
N ALA A 127 11.48 12.50 12.66
CA ALA A 127 11.05 12.46 11.27
C ALA A 127 9.75 11.66 11.20
N ASN A 128 8.76 12.18 10.49
CA ASN A 128 7.53 11.49 10.18
C ASN A 128 7.52 11.12 8.70
N PHE A 129 7.10 9.90 8.41
CA PHE A 129 6.78 9.44 7.07
C PHE A 129 5.29 9.20 7.00
N GLY A 130 4.59 9.99 6.18
CA GLY A 130 3.18 9.81 5.95
C GLY A 130 2.93 9.14 4.61
N VAL A 131 1.97 8.23 4.58
CA VAL A 131 1.50 7.55 3.37
C VAL A 131 -0.02 7.51 3.38
N CYS A 132 -0.62 7.92 2.26
CA CYS A 132 -2.06 8.04 2.10
C CYS A 132 -2.49 7.56 0.72
N TYR A 133 -3.74 7.15 0.61
CA TYR A 133 -4.39 6.91 -0.66
C TYR A 133 -5.28 8.09 -1.04
N GLU A 134 -5.05 8.64 -2.24
CA GLU A 134 -5.90 9.64 -2.89
C GLU A 134 -6.83 8.90 -3.86
N PRO A 135 -8.15 8.88 -3.60
CA PRO A 135 -9.08 7.99 -4.30
C PRO A 135 -9.55 8.47 -5.68
N GLU A 136 -9.38 9.75 -6.03
CA GLU A 136 -9.90 10.28 -7.30
C GLU A 136 -8.96 9.98 -8.46
N ASP A 137 -7.65 10.09 -8.21
CA ASP A 137 -6.58 9.77 -9.15
C ASP A 137 -6.03 8.35 -8.94
N ASP A 138 -6.57 7.59 -7.98
CA ASP A 138 -6.15 6.24 -7.60
C ASP A 138 -4.65 6.14 -7.28
N GLN A 139 -4.16 7.06 -6.43
CA GLN A 139 -2.74 7.24 -6.19
C GLN A 139 -2.33 7.07 -4.73
N ILE A 140 -1.13 6.53 -4.53
CA ILE A 140 -0.44 6.66 -3.24
C ILE A 140 0.32 7.98 -3.17
N VAL A 141 -0.02 8.78 -2.18
CA VAL A 141 0.68 10.01 -1.83
C VAL A 141 1.51 9.75 -0.59
N SER A 142 2.82 10.00 -0.68
CA SER A 142 3.71 9.85 0.46
C SER A 142 4.69 11.00 0.58
N GLY A 143 5.13 11.27 1.80
CA GLY A 143 6.06 12.36 2.07
C GLY A 143 6.71 12.24 3.44
N ILE A 144 7.75 13.05 3.63
CA ILE A 144 8.47 13.17 4.89
C ILE A 144 8.32 14.55 5.48
N SER A 145 8.33 14.62 6.81
CA SER A 145 8.33 15.88 7.54
C SER A 145 9.19 15.75 8.81
N GLY A 146 9.93 16.79 9.16
CA GLY A 146 10.64 16.88 10.44
C GLY A 146 9.81 17.67 11.45
N THR A 147 9.62 17.14 12.66
CA THR A 147 9.00 17.89 13.76
C THR A 147 10.04 18.21 14.83
N PRO A 148 10.26 19.49 15.20
CA PRO A 148 9.64 20.70 14.64
C PRO A 148 10.20 21.07 13.25
N GLN A 149 9.33 21.59 12.37
CA GLN A 149 9.67 21.88 10.96
C GLN A 149 10.86 22.84 10.80
N ILE A 150 11.05 23.77 11.74
CA ILE A 150 12.15 24.74 11.73
C ILE A 150 13.53 24.05 11.76
N ARG A 151 13.59 22.81 12.29
CA ARG A 151 14.83 22.03 12.41
C ARG A 151 14.85 20.82 11.48
N GLU A 152 13.96 20.77 10.50
CA GLU A 152 13.76 19.61 9.64
C GLU A 152 15.05 19.11 8.99
N GLN A 153 15.88 20.02 8.46
CA GLN A 153 17.16 19.64 7.84
C GLN A 153 18.10 18.96 8.84
N GLU A 154 18.23 19.50 10.05
CA GLU A 154 19.08 18.92 11.10
C GLU A 154 18.55 17.54 11.53
N ILE A 155 17.23 17.41 11.64
CA ILE A 155 16.56 16.14 11.96
C ILE A 155 16.86 15.10 10.87
N PHE A 156 16.69 15.46 9.60
CA PHE A 156 16.94 14.52 8.49
C PHE A 156 18.41 14.10 8.41
N GLU A 157 19.36 15.01 8.61
CA GLU A 157 20.80 14.68 8.69
C GLU A 157 21.13 13.68 9.83
N ASP A 158 20.42 13.79 10.95
CA ASP A 158 20.59 12.90 12.10
C ASP A 158 19.91 11.55 11.90
N ILE A 159 18.72 11.54 11.31
CA ILE A 159 17.98 10.33 10.94
C ILE A 159 18.70 9.50 9.87
N ASP A 160 19.37 10.15 8.92
CA ASP A 160 20.19 9.50 7.89
C ASP A 160 21.27 8.59 8.48
N LYS A 161 21.74 8.87 9.71
CA LYS A 161 22.74 8.05 10.43
C LYS A 161 22.13 6.79 11.06
N ILE A 162 20.80 6.69 11.11
CA ILE A 162 20.06 5.64 11.81
C ILE A 162 19.44 4.65 10.83
N VAL A 163 18.97 5.14 9.68
CA VAL A 163 18.32 4.31 8.67
C VAL A 163 19.32 3.41 7.94
N PRO A 164 18.93 2.19 7.53
CA PRO A 164 19.82 1.24 6.86
C PRO A 164 20.47 1.76 5.56
N ASP A 165 19.75 2.57 4.78
CA ASP A 165 20.12 2.91 3.40
C ASP A 165 20.89 4.23 3.24
N LYS A 166 21.55 4.67 4.31
CA LYS A 166 22.37 5.89 4.44
C LYS A 166 21.60 7.22 4.34
N THR A 167 20.49 7.26 3.63
CA THR A 167 19.58 8.41 3.61
C THR A 167 18.14 7.97 3.71
N LEU A 168 17.30 8.79 4.33
CA LEU A 168 15.88 8.53 4.52
C LEU A 168 15.16 8.40 3.17
N GLU A 169 15.49 9.25 2.20
CA GLU A 169 14.94 9.17 0.84
C GLU A 169 15.27 7.84 0.14
N LYS A 170 16.52 7.36 0.28
CA LYS A 170 16.93 6.07 -0.27
C LYS A 170 16.23 4.93 0.45
N PHE A 171 16.06 5.04 1.75
CA PHE A 171 15.34 4.06 2.54
C PHE A 171 13.88 3.94 2.11
N ILE A 172 13.19 5.07 1.90
CA ILE A 172 11.81 5.11 1.42
C ILE A 172 11.71 4.47 0.03
N SER A 173 12.50 4.96 -0.94
CA SER A 173 12.45 4.44 -2.32
C SER A 173 12.79 2.96 -2.42
N GLN A 174 13.73 2.47 -1.61
CA GLN A 174 14.02 1.04 -1.56
C GLN A 174 12.92 0.22 -0.90
N THR A 175 12.26 0.76 0.14
CA THR A 175 11.15 0.07 0.81
C THR A 175 9.97 -0.07 -0.13
N VAL A 176 9.60 1.00 -0.84
CA VAL A 176 8.56 0.99 -1.87
C VAL A 176 8.90 -0.05 -2.94
N ARG A 177 10.14 -0.04 -3.46
CA ARG A 177 10.58 -1.06 -4.42
C ARG A 177 10.48 -2.48 -3.86
N THR A 178 10.86 -2.71 -2.60
CA THR A 178 10.74 -4.02 -1.96
C THR A 178 9.29 -4.48 -1.87
N VAL A 179 8.36 -3.58 -1.54
CA VAL A 179 6.92 -3.89 -1.53
C VAL A 179 6.43 -4.24 -2.92
N ASN A 180 6.74 -3.43 -3.93
CA ASN A 180 6.32 -3.70 -5.32
C ASN A 180 6.89 -5.02 -5.82
N THR A 181 8.18 -5.30 -5.57
CA THR A 181 8.78 -6.59 -5.93
C THR A 181 8.13 -7.76 -5.19
N ARG A 182 7.79 -7.61 -3.90
CA ARG A 182 7.07 -8.68 -3.17
C ARG A 182 5.67 -8.92 -3.74
N ILE A 183 4.96 -7.87 -4.13
CA ILE A 183 3.63 -7.96 -4.76
C ILE A 183 3.73 -8.66 -6.12
N GLU A 184 4.72 -8.28 -6.94
CA GLU A 184 4.99 -8.92 -8.23
C GLU A 184 5.37 -10.39 -8.06
N GLU A 185 6.27 -10.71 -7.11
CA GLU A 185 6.68 -12.09 -6.83
C GLU A 185 5.51 -12.96 -6.33
N ASP A 186 4.62 -12.39 -5.51
CA ASP A 186 3.41 -13.07 -5.05
C ASP A 186 2.44 -13.31 -6.23
N ALA A 187 2.20 -12.29 -7.06
CA ALA A 187 1.39 -12.42 -8.27
C ALA A 187 1.94 -13.49 -9.25
N ASP A 188 3.26 -13.52 -9.46
CA ASP A 188 3.94 -14.52 -10.27
C ASP A 188 3.83 -15.92 -9.66
N ARG A 189 3.87 -16.04 -8.33
CA ARG A 189 3.66 -17.32 -7.64
C ARG A 189 2.28 -17.90 -7.94
N HIS A 190 1.28 -17.04 -8.05
CA HIS A 190 -0.10 -17.40 -8.38
C HIS A 190 -0.33 -17.65 -9.89
N THR A 191 0.68 -17.50 -10.75
CA THR A 191 0.53 -17.60 -12.20
C THR A 191 1.18 -18.86 -12.77
N ILE A 192 0.45 -19.56 -13.64
CA ILE A 192 0.93 -20.64 -14.50
C ILE A 192 0.93 -20.11 -15.94
N THR A 193 2.11 -20.02 -16.56
CA THR A 193 2.26 -19.60 -17.95
C THR A 193 2.19 -20.81 -18.89
N ALA A 194 1.00 -21.38 -19.03
CA ALA A 194 0.67 -22.38 -20.05
C ALA A 194 -0.84 -22.48 -20.28
N ASP A 195 -1.22 -22.95 -21.46
CA ASP A 195 -2.56 -23.47 -21.69
C ASP A 195 -2.69 -24.82 -20.98
N ILE A 196 -3.49 -24.84 -19.92
CA ILE A 196 -3.77 -26.03 -19.10
C ILE A 196 -5.22 -26.52 -19.26
N ARG A 197 -5.96 -26.01 -20.25
CA ARG A 197 -7.40 -26.28 -20.37
C ARG A 197 -7.67 -27.76 -20.63
N GLU A 198 -6.84 -28.44 -21.44
CA GLU A 198 -6.98 -29.87 -21.72
C GLU A 198 -6.75 -30.72 -20.45
N GLU A 199 -5.80 -30.36 -19.61
CA GLU A 199 -5.53 -30.99 -18.32
C GLU A 199 -6.72 -30.84 -17.37
N LEU A 200 -7.35 -29.66 -17.33
CA LEU A 200 -8.54 -29.42 -16.51
C LEU A 200 -9.76 -30.19 -17.02
N GLU A 201 -9.92 -30.34 -18.33
CA GLU A 201 -11.01 -31.12 -18.94
C GLU A 201 -10.85 -32.63 -18.71
N THR A 202 -9.62 -33.11 -18.60
CA THR A 202 -9.33 -34.54 -18.40
C THR A 202 -9.40 -34.98 -16.93
N ASP A 203 -9.25 -34.07 -15.97
CA ASP A 203 -9.45 -34.35 -14.54
C ASP A 203 -10.96 -34.36 -14.18
N PRO A 204 -11.53 -35.52 -13.80
CA PRO A 204 -12.96 -35.65 -13.52
C PRO A 204 -13.44 -34.92 -12.24
N ASP A 205 -12.52 -34.50 -11.38
CA ASP A 205 -12.84 -33.75 -10.16
C ASP A 205 -12.79 -32.23 -10.38
N PHE A 206 -12.20 -31.74 -11.48
CA PHE A 206 -12.30 -30.34 -11.91
C PHE A 206 -13.62 -30.08 -12.64
N ARG A 207 -14.21 -28.89 -12.42
CA ARG A 207 -15.42 -28.44 -13.10
C ARG A 207 -15.32 -26.99 -13.51
N GLN A 208 -15.62 -26.71 -14.77
CA GLN A 208 -15.87 -25.37 -15.25
C GLN A 208 -17.26 -24.92 -14.73
N GLU A 209 -17.28 -23.90 -13.90
CA GLU A 209 -18.53 -23.38 -13.33
C GLU A 209 -19.13 -22.31 -14.24
N THR A 210 -18.36 -21.26 -14.53
CA THR A 210 -18.84 -20.10 -15.29
C THR A 210 -17.69 -19.16 -15.69
N THR A 211 -18.00 -18.16 -16.51
CA THR A 211 -17.11 -17.03 -16.79
C THR A 211 -17.54 -15.85 -15.92
N ASN A 212 -16.65 -15.38 -15.04
CA ASN A 212 -16.90 -14.26 -14.14
C ASN A 212 -15.73 -13.26 -14.20
N PRO A 213 -15.95 -11.99 -13.84
CA PRO A 213 -14.85 -11.07 -13.53
C PRO A 213 -13.93 -11.68 -12.47
N LEU A 214 -12.62 -11.68 -12.72
CA LEU A 214 -11.63 -12.16 -11.76
C LEU A 214 -11.75 -11.35 -10.45
N PRO A 215 -11.84 -12.01 -9.27
CA PRO A 215 -11.93 -11.29 -8.01
C PRO A 215 -10.61 -10.59 -7.65
N LYS A 216 -10.71 -9.54 -6.81
CA LYS A 216 -9.55 -8.87 -6.23
C LYS A 216 -8.71 -9.83 -5.39
N GLY A 217 -7.40 -9.61 -5.36
CA GLY A 217 -6.46 -10.36 -4.51
C GLY A 217 -5.99 -11.71 -5.06
N ILE A 218 -6.26 -12.02 -6.33
CA ILE A 218 -5.67 -13.19 -7.03
C ILE A 218 -4.48 -12.75 -7.87
N HIS A 219 -4.69 -11.81 -8.78
CA HIS A 219 -3.63 -11.28 -9.60
C HIS A 219 -3.89 -9.80 -9.93
N PRO A 220 -2.88 -8.93 -9.77
CA PRO A 220 -2.92 -7.52 -10.15
C PRO A 220 -3.56 -7.22 -11.51
N LYS A 221 -2.88 -7.70 -12.56
CA LYS A 221 -3.12 -7.38 -13.97
C LYS A 221 -4.52 -7.76 -14.45
N TYR A 222 -5.06 -8.89 -13.99
CA TYR A 222 -6.27 -9.49 -14.53
C TYR A 222 -7.51 -9.21 -13.67
N THR A 223 -7.37 -8.43 -12.58
CA THR A 223 -8.49 -8.13 -11.67
C THR A 223 -9.64 -7.46 -12.42
N GLY A 224 -10.85 -8.05 -12.30
CA GLY A 224 -12.05 -7.56 -12.97
C GLY A 224 -12.20 -7.99 -14.44
N GLU A 225 -11.17 -8.59 -15.04
CA GLU A 225 -11.26 -9.13 -16.40
C GLU A 225 -12.09 -10.42 -16.44
N PRO A 226 -12.83 -10.70 -17.52
CA PRO A 226 -13.55 -11.96 -17.67
C PRO A 226 -12.59 -13.15 -17.65
N ALA A 227 -12.82 -14.10 -16.75
CA ALA A 227 -12.05 -15.32 -16.63
C ALA A 227 -12.96 -16.54 -16.45
N GLU A 228 -12.58 -17.66 -17.04
CA GLU A 228 -13.20 -18.97 -16.82
C GLU A 228 -12.79 -19.50 -15.46
N LEU A 229 -13.78 -19.81 -14.61
CA LEU A 229 -13.53 -20.41 -13.30
C LEU A 229 -13.64 -21.93 -13.37
N TRP A 230 -12.54 -22.59 -13.05
CA TRP A 230 -12.43 -24.03 -12.85
C TRP A 230 -12.23 -24.34 -11.37
N GLN A 231 -13.02 -25.26 -10.81
CA GLN A 231 -12.96 -25.59 -9.40
C GLN A 231 -12.78 -27.09 -9.16
N LYS A 232 -11.97 -27.42 -8.16
CA LYS A 232 -11.81 -28.78 -7.62
C LYS A 232 -12.05 -28.76 -6.11
N PRO A 233 -12.96 -29.58 -5.56
CA PRO A 233 -13.24 -29.58 -4.12
C PRO A 233 -11.99 -29.95 -3.31
N ALA A 234 -11.75 -29.28 -2.18
CA ALA A 234 -10.60 -29.55 -1.30
C ALA A 234 -10.46 -31.03 -0.91
N SER A 235 -11.59 -31.71 -0.67
CA SER A 235 -11.63 -33.16 -0.37
C SER A 235 -11.05 -34.09 -1.46
N LYS A 236 -10.83 -33.56 -2.67
CA LYS A 236 -10.28 -34.25 -3.84
C LYS A 236 -8.84 -33.85 -4.13
N VAL A 237 -8.26 -32.96 -3.32
CA VAL A 237 -6.91 -32.44 -3.47
C VAL A 237 -6.04 -33.04 -2.38
N GLY A 238 -5.04 -33.84 -2.76
CA GLY A 238 -4.27 -34.67 -1.82
C GLY A 238 -3.42 -33.90 -0.81
N TYR A 239 -3.18 -32.61 -1.05
CA TYR A 239 -2.39 -31.69 -0.21
C TYR A 239 -3.25 -30.60 0.47
N MET A 240 -4.58 -30.65 0.33
CA MET A 240 -5.49 -29.79 1.09
C MET A 240 -6.08 -30.59 2.26
N ASP A 241 -5.55 -30.39 3.46
CA ASP A 241 -6.06 -31.02 4.68
C ASP A 241 -7.35 -30.32 5.17
N GLY A 242 -8.42 -30.39 4.38
CA GLY A 242 -9.69 -29.73 4.68
C GLY A 242 -10.89 -30.38 4.00
N ALA A 243 -11.99 -30.52 4.75
CA ALA A 243 -13.27 -31.01 4.21
C ALA A 243 -14.09 -29.92 3.51
N GLN A 244 -13.70 -28.66 3.64
CA GLN A 244 -14.40 -27.49 3.10
C GLN A 244 -13.44 -26.63 2.28
N GLY A 245 -13.95 -26.08 1.17
CA GLY A 245 -13.21 -25.22 0.27
C GLY A 245 -13.01 -25.81 -1.13
N PHE A 246 -12.44 -24.99 -2.01
CA PHE A 246 -12.15 -25.31 -3.39
C PHE A 246 -10.76 -24.81 -3.75
N LEU A 247 -10.03 -25.63 -4.49
CA LEU A 247 -9.01 -25.15 -5.40
C LEU A 247 -9.72 -24.48 -6.58
N GLN A 248 -9.26 -23.28 -6.95
CA GLN A 248 -9.79 -22.48 -8.04
C GLN A 248 -8.67 -22.15 -9.02
N ILE A 249 -8.91 -22.43 -10.30
CA ILE A 249 -8.06 -22.01 -11.41
C ILE A 249 -8.88 -21.08 -12.29
N TRP A 250 -8.29 -19.93 -12.62
CA TRP A 250 -8.91 -18.89 -13.42
C TRP A 250 -8.14 -18.72 -14.72
N ILE A 251 -8.81 -18.83 -15.86
CA ILE A 251 -8.19 -18.63 -17.17
C ILE A 251 -8.77 -17.35 -17.78
N PRO A 252 -8.00 -16.26 -17.93
CA PRO A 252 -8.48 -15.05 -18.61
C PRO A 252 -8.97 -15.37 -20.02
N VAL A 253 -10.12 -14.81 -20.41
CA VAL A 253 -10.74 -15.13 -21.71
C VAL A 253 -9.90 -14.64 -22.90
N ASP A 254 -9.10 -13.59 -22.70
CA ASP A 254 -8.27 -12.98 -23.74
C ASP A 254 -6.82 -13.53 -23.77
N GLU A 255 -6.42 -14.34 -22.80
CA GLU A 255 -5.06 -14.91 -22.66
C GLU A 255 -5.13 -16.41 -22.29
N ASP A 256 -5.22 -17.28 -23.30
CA ASP A 256 -5.34 -18.74 -23.12
C ASP A 256 -4.06 -19.40 -22.56
N ASP A 257 -2.91 -18.74 -22.63
CA ASP A 257 -1.62 -19.22 -22.13
C ASP A 257 -1.34 -18.84 -20.67
N ILE A 258 -2.33 -18.27 -19.99
CA ILE A 258 -2.23 -17.86 -18.59
C ILE A 258 -3.33 -18.53 -17.78
N ALA A 259 -2.95 -19.15 -16.67
CA ALA A 259 -3.87 -19.63 -15.66
C ALA A 259 -3.46 -19.10 -14.28
N LEU A 260 -4.43 -18.62 -13.51
CA LEU A 260 -4.24 -18.04 -12.19
C LEU A 260 -4.78 -18.98 -11.12
N VAL A 261 -3.95 -19.32 -10.15
CA VAL A 261 -4.25 -20.30 -9.11
C VAL A 261 -4.65 -19.59 -7.83
N SER A 262 -5.75 -20.04 -7.22
CA SER A 262 -6.18 -19.56 -5.90
C SER A 262 -6.87 -20.68 -5.13
N ALA A 263 -6.96 -20.52 -3.80
CA ALA A 263 -7.73 -21.43 -2.95
C ALA A 263 -8.69 -20.62 -2.09
N THR A 264 -9.92 -21.10 -1.93
CA THR A 264 -10.90 -20.44 -1.04
C THR A 264 -10.39 -20.46 0.41
N ALA A 265 -11.01 -19.68 1.30
CA ALA A 265 -10.69 -19.77 2.73
C ALA A 265 -10.99 -21.17 3.31
N GLY A 266 -10.08 -21.68 4.15
CA GLY A 266 -10.18 -22.97 4.83
C GLY A 266 -9.00 -23.22 5.78
N ASP A 267 -9.01 -24.36 6.47
CA ASP A 267 -7.98 -24.77 7.44
C ASP A 267 -6.77 -25.42 6.75
N TYR A 268 -6.18 -24.71 5.77
CA TYR A 268 -5.01 -25.18 5.02
C TYR A 268 -4.09 -24.03 4.63
N ASP A 269 -2.82 -24.35 4.38
CA ASP A 269 -1.82 -23.40 3.93
C ASP A 269 -2.00 -23.11 2.43
N ARG A 270 -2.63 -21.96 2.13
CA ARG A 270 -2.93 -21.54 0.75
C ARG A 270 -1.67 -21.34 -0.09
N GLU A 271 -0.60 -20.86 0.53
CA GLU A 271 0.66 -20.61 -0.14
C GLU A 271 1.32 -21.91 -0.58
N ALA A 272 1.38 -22.91 0.31
CA ALA A 272 1.91 -24.24 -0.02
C ALA A 272 1.08 -24.95 -1.10
N ILE A 273 -0.25 -24.73 -1.11
CA ILE A 273 -1.16 -25.26 -2.14
C ILE A 273 -0.80 -24.69 -3.50
N VAL A 274 -0.68 -23.37 -3.61
CA VAL A 274 -0.36 -22.67 -4.86
C VAL A 274 0.98 -23.14 -5.43
N ASP A 275 2.01 -23.27 -4.58
CA ASP A 275 3.32 -23.79 -5.00
C ASP A 275 3.22 -25.22 -5.56
N THR A 276 2.49 -26.10 -4.86
CA THR A 276 2.34 -27.50 -5.26
C THR A 276 1.64 -27.61 -6.61
N ILE A 277 0.61 -26.81 -6.85
CA ILE A 277 -0.14 -26.78 -8.12
C ILE A 277 0.75 -26.25 -9.23
N ARG A 278 1.49 -25.17 -8.96
CA ARG A 278 2.40 -24.61 -9.95
C ARG A 278 3.42 -25.65 -10.38
N GLU A 279 4.00 -26.41 -9.45
CA GLU A 279 4.91 -27.52 -9.77
C GLU A 279 4.23 -28.65 -10.56
N GLU A 280 3.01 -29.04 -10.18
CA GLU A 280 2.22 -30.09 -10.84
C GLU A 280 1.98 -29.74 -12.32
N PHE A 281 1.47 -28.55 -12.61
CA PHE A 281 1.17 -28.11 -13.97
C PHE A 281 2.43 -27.70 -14.75
N GLN A 282 3.45 -27.11 -14.11
CA GLN A 282 4.72 -26.83 -14.79
C GLN A 282 5.44 -28.10 -15.25
N SER A 283 5.33 -29.20 -14.48
CA SER A 283 5.94 -30.48 -14.84
C SER A 283 5.23 -31.21 -16.00
N THR A 284 4.01 -30.79 -16.33
CA THR A 284 3.17 -31.39 -17.38
C THR A 284 3.41 -30.75 -18.75
N ILE A 285 3.98 -29.54 -18.78
CA ILE A 285 4.38 -28.82 -19.99
C ILE A 285 5.70 -29.42 -20.53
N VAL A 286 5.60 -30.36 -21.49
CA VAL A 286 6.74 -30.93 -22.25
C VAL A 286 6.62 -30.61 -23.72
#